data_AF-A0A8S0R384-F1
#
_entry.id   AF-A0A8S0R384-F1
#
_cell.length_a   1.000
_cell.length_b   1.000
_cell.length_c   1.000
_cell.angle_alpha   90.00
_cell.angle_beta   90.00
_cell.angle_gamma   90.00
#
_symmetry.space_group_name_H-M   'P 1'
#
loop_
_entity.id
_entity.type
_entity.pdbx_description
1 polymer ?
#
loop_
_entity_poly.entity_id
_entity_poly.type
_entity_poly.pdbx_seq_one_letter_code
_entity_poly.pdbx_strand_id
1 'polypeptide(L)'
;MAKNSYKIQNPLEKRKAESTRMREKYPDRIPVIVEKAGRSDVPDIDKKKYLVPADLCIGQFVYVVRKRIKLSAEKAIFVFVDNILPPSASLMSKIY
;
A
#
# COMPACT_ATOMS: atom_id res chain seq x y z
N MET A 1 12.08 -5.48 10.92
CA MET A 1 10.73 -4.88 10.94
C MET A 1 10.87 -3.37 11.07
N ALA A 2 10.12 -2.58 10.29
CA ALA A 2 10.25 -1.11 10.34
C ALA A 2 9.84 -0.59 11.73
N LYS A 3 10.73 0.17 12.39
CA LYS A 3 10.57 0.71 13.75
C LYS A 3 9.32 1.59 13.97
N ASN A 4 8.63 1.99 12.89
CA ASN A 4 7.45 2.86 12.89
C ASN A 4 6.28 2.28 12.06
N SER A 5 6.00 0.98 12.24
CA SER A 5 4.92 0.33 11.49
C SER A 5 3.55 0.81 11.95
N TYR A 6 2.65 1.04 10.99
CA TYR A 6 1.23 1.38 11.22
C TYR A 6 0.54 0.41 12.20
N LYS A 7 0.95 -0.87 12.22
CA LYS A 7 0.41 -1.89 13.13
C LYS A 7 0.80 -1.68 14.60
N ILE A 8 1.94 -1.02 14.87
CA ILE A 8 2.41 -0.73 16.24
C ILE A 8 1.67 0.50 16.77
N GLN A 9 1.48 1.52 15.93
CA GLN A 9 0.81 2.77 16.32
C GLN A 9 -0.70 2.61 16.47
N ASN A 10 -1.30 1.66 15.74
CA ASN A 10 -2.74 1.44 15.72
C ASN A 10 -3.07 0.04 16.24
N PRO A 11 -3.74 -0.08 17.39
CA PRO A 11 -4.23 -1.36 17.90
C PRO A 11 -5.11 -2.08 16.87
N LEU A 12 -5.16 -3.42 16.96
CA LEU A 12 -5.91 -4.26 16.02
C LEU A 12 -7.37 -3.84 15.90
N GLU A 13 -8.04 -3.58 17.03
CA GLU A 13 -9.44 -3.15 17.08
C GLU A 13 -9.70 -1.87 16.28
N LYS A 14 -8.84 -0.85 16.44
CA LYS A 14 -8.96 0.40 15.68
C LYS A 14 -8.75 0.19 14.19
N ARG A 15 -7.75 -0.63 13.80
CA ARG A 15 -7.48 -0.95 12.39
C ARG A 15 -8.64 -1.68 11.75
N LYS A 16 -9.21 -2.66 12.45
CA LYS A 16 -10.35 -3.46 11.98
C LYS A 16 -11.60 -2.60 11.82
N ALA A 17 -11.93 -1.78 12.83
CA ALA A 17 -13.06 -0.86 12.76
C ALA A 17 -12.92 0.15 11.61
N GLU A 18 -11.71 0.72 11.41
CA GLU A 18 -11.46 1.65 10.31
C GLU A 18 -11.58 0.96 8.94
N SER A 19 -10.98 -0.22 8.76
CA SER A 19 -11.03 -0.95 7.48
C SER A 19 -12.45 -1.40 7.14
N THR A 20 -13.22 -1.89 8.12
CA THR A 20 -14.61 -2.30 7.93
C THR A 20 -15.47 -1.11 7.51
N ARG A 21 -15.40 0.01 8.24
CA ARG A 21 -16.14 1.23 7.90
C ARG A 21 -15.80 1.75 6.49
N MET A 22 -14.53 1.66 6.07
CA MET A 22 -14.13 2.09 4.72
C MET A 22 -14.68 1.17 3.63
N ARG A 23 -14.75 -0.15 3.87
CA ARG A 23 -15.35 -1.11 2.93
C ARG A 23 -16.86 -0.95 2.84
N GLU A 24 -17.54 -0.68 3.95
CA GLU A 24 -18.99 -0.40 3.94
C GLU A 24 -19.31 0.90 3.19
N LYS A 25 -18.50 1.95 3.41
CA LYS A 25 -18.71 3.24 2.76
C LYS A 25 -18.31 3.24 1.27
N TYR A 26 -17.31 2.44 0.90
CA TYR A 26 -16.77 2.35 -0.46
C TYR A 26 -16.58 0.88 -0.85
N PRO A 27 -17.65 0.17 -1.24
CA PRO A 27 -17.62 -1.27 -1.48
C PRO A 27 -16.67 -1.66 -2.62
N ASP A 28 -16.54 -0.83 -3.65
CA ASP A 28 -15.66 -1.10 -4.80
C ASP A 28 -14.20 -0.72 -4.55
N ARG A 29 -13.86 -0.30 -3.32
CA ARG A 29 -12.51 0.11 -2.96
C ARG A 29 -11.92 -0.70 -1.82
N ILE A 30 -10.59 -0.77 -1.86
CA ILE A 30 -9.78 -1.57 -0.96
C ILE A 30 -8.86 -0.64 -0.16
N PRO A 31 -8.92 -0.67 1.19
CA PRO A 31 -8.00 0.08 2.03
C PRO A 31 -6.63 -0.61 2.05
N VAL A 32 -5.58 0.13 1.67
CA VAL A 32 -4.21 -0.39 1.57
C VAL A 32 -3.27 0.50 2.38
N ILE A 33 -2.40 -0.12 3.17
CA ILE A 33 -1.34 0.56 3.91
C ILE A 33 -0.01 0.33 3.20
N VAL A 34 0.68 1.41 2.84
CA VAL A 34 2.00 1.36 2.21
C VAL A 34 3.02 1.95 3.17
N GLU A 35 4.08 1.20 3.43
CA GLU A 35 5.20 1.64 4.26
C GLU A 35 6.52 1.43 3.52
N LYS A 36 7.44 2.36 3.71
CA LYS A 36 8.81 2.23 3.22
C LYS A 36 9.54 1.13 4.01
N ALA A 37 10.28 0.29 3.29
CA ALA A 37 11.16 -0.69 3.92
C ALA A 37 12.33 0.01 4.62
N GLY A 38 12.66 -0.41 5.85
CA GLY A 38 13.66 0.28 6.67
C GLY A 38 15.09 0.32 6.12
N ARG A 39 15.42 -0.51 5.10
CA ARG A 39 16.73 -0.55 4.44
C ARG A 39 16.71 0.02 3.01
N SER A 40 15.67 0.76 2.65
CA SER A 40 15.51 1.27 1.28
C SER A 40 15.88 2.75 1.17
N ASP A 41 16.51 3.11 0.05
CA ASP A 41 16.93 4.49 -0.27
C ASP A 41 15.83 5.28 -1.00
N VAL A 42 14.60 4.76 -1.04
CA VAL A 42 13.47 5.47 -1.61
C VAL A 42 13.05 6.62 -0.69
N PRO A 43 12.50 7.73 -1.23
CA PRO A 43 11.94 8.80 -0.41
C PRO A 43 10.85 8.29 0.53
N ASP A 44 10.66 9.00 1.65
CA ASP A 44 9.60 8.66 2.61
C ASP A 44 8.21 8.92 2.02
N ILE A 45 7.24 8.11 2.45
CA ILE A 45 5.85 8.18 2.00
C ILE A 45 5.07 9.07 2.96
N ASP A 46 4.56 10.19 2.46
CA ASP A 46 3.75 11.17 3.21
C ASP A 46 2.41 10.58 3.65
N LYS A 47 1.69 9.94 2.72
CA LYS A 47 0.40 9.29 2.96
C LYS A 47 0.56 7.78 2.86
N LYS A 48 0.54 7.11 4.01
CA LYS A 48 0.61 5.65 4.09
C LYS A 48 -0.72 4.96 3.78
N LYS A 49 -1.85 5.64 3.94
CA LYS A 49 -3.20 5.06 3.77
C LYS A 49 -3.75 5.40 2.37
N TYR A 50 -4.07 4.36 1.61
CA TYR A 50 -4.63 4.45 0.28
C TYR A 50 -5.99 3.77 0.24
N LEU A 51 -6.89 4.28 -0.59
CA LEU A 51 -8.16 3.65 -0.89
C LEU A 51 -8.21 3.43 -2.41
N VAL A 52 -7.87 2.23 -2.85
CA VAL A 52 -7.67 1.90 -4.26
C VAL A 52 -8.89 1.19 -4.84
N PRO A 53 -9.22 1.39 -6.12
CA PRO A 53 -10.22 0.58 -6.81
C PRO A 53 -9.84 -0.92 -6.80
N ALA A 54 -10.84 -1.79 -6.68
CA ALA A 54 -10.65 -3.25 -6.63
C ALA A 54 -10.12 -3.85 -7.95
N ASP A 55 -10.39 -3.18 -9.07
CA ASP A 55 -10.01 -3.52 -10.44
C ASP A 55 -8.66 -2.90 -10.87
N LEU A 56 -8.01 -2.12 -10.00
CA LEU A 56 -6.69 -1.58 -10.29
C LEU A 56 -5.64 -2.70 -10.27
N CYS A 57 -4.73 -2.72 -11.25
CA CYS A 57 -3.60 -3.64 -11.24
C CYS A 57 -2.49 -3.15 -10.31
N ILE A 58 -1.69 -4.08 -9.77
CA ILE A 58 -0.52 -3.76 -8.94
C ILE A 58 0.45 -2.84 -9.66
N GLY A 59 0.73 -3.08 -10.94
CA GLY A 59 1.64 -2.23 -11.72
C GLY A 59 1.18 -0.77 -11.79
N GLN A 60 -0.12 -0.56 -11.95
CA GLN A 60 -0.72 0.78 -11.93
C GLN A 60 -0.62 1.41 -10.53
N PHE A 61 -0.87 0.62 -9.48
CA PHE A 61 -0.71 1.09 -8.10
C PHE A 61 0.73 1.49 -7.79
N VAL A 62 1.72 0.70 -8.21
CA VAL A 62 3.15 1.01 -8.08
C VAL A 62 3.49 2.32 -8.79
N TYR A 63 2.92 2.56 -9.97
CA TYR A 63 3.08 3.84 -10.67
C TYR A 63 2.51 5.03 -9.88
N VAL A 64 1.33 4.87 -9.26
CA VAL A 64 0.74 5.89 -8.38
C VAL A 64 1.65 6.19 -7.18
N VAL A 65 2.19 5.15 -6.52
CA VAL A 65 3.12 5.30 -5.40
C VAL A 65 4.41 5.99 -5.85
N ARG A 66 5.00 5.59 -6.99
CA ARG A 66 6.19 6.22 -7.58
C ARG A 66 5.99 7.72 -7.78
N LYS A 67 4.84 8.12 -8.33
CA LYS A 67 4.49 9.53 -8.57
C LYS A 67 4.33 10.30 -7.26
N ARG A 68 3.79 9.67 -6.21
CA ARG A 68 3.64 10.28 -4.87
C ARG A 68 4.97 10.58 -4.20
N ILE A 69 5.89 9.62 -4.22
CA ILE A 69 7.24 9.79 -3.63
C ILE A 69 8.21 10.56 -4.54
N LYS A 70 7.73 11.04 -5.71
CA LYS A 70 8.54 11.76 -6.72
C LYS A 70 9.83 11.00 -7.10
N LEU A 71 9.76 9.67 -7.20
CA LEU A 71 10.93 8.85 -7.52
C LEU A 71 11.22 8.92 -9.02
N SER A 72 12.45 9.31 -9.35
CA SER A 72 12.97 9.36 -10.72
C SER A 72 12.78 8.04 -11.46
N ALA A 73 12.51 8.11 -12.77
CA ALA A 73 12.28 6.93 -13.62
C ALA A 73 13.49 5.99 -13.67
N GLU A 74 14.70 6.52 -13.49
CA GLU A 74 15.95 5.76 -13.46
C GLU A 74 16.09 4.84 -12.24
N LYS A 75 15.35 5.13 -11.15
CA LYS A 75 15.40 4.33 -9.93
C LYS A 75 14.32 3.26 -9.94
N ALA A 76 14.72 2.03 -9.60
CA ALA A 76 13.79 0.92 -9.43
C ALA A 76 12.95 1.09 -8.15
N ILE A 77 11.72 0.59 -8.19
CA ILE A 77 10.82 0.48 -7.04
C ILE A 77 10.22 -0.92 -7.02
N PHE A 78 10.19 -1.52 -5.83
CA PHE A 78 9.62 -2.84 -5.62
C PHE A 78 8.62 -2.75 -4.47
N VAL A 79 7.49 -3.44 -4.63
CA VAL A 79 6.47 -3.61 -3.59
C VAL A 79 6.44 -5.06 -3.17
N PHE A 80 6.22 -5.29 -1.89
CA PHE A 80 6.16 -6.60 -1.30
C PHE A 80 4.87 -6.75 -0.51
N VAL A 81 4.19 -7.88 -0.70
CA VAL A 81 3.04 -8.32 0.10
C VAL A 81 3.45 -9.65 0.69
N ASP A 82 3.44 -9.76 2.03
CA ASP A 82 3.94 -10.94 2.75
C ASP A 82 5.35 -11.39 2.33
N ASN A 83 6.25 -10.44 2.11
CA ASN A 83 7.63 -10.63 1.62
C ASN A 83 7.75 -11.22 0.20
N ILE A 84 6.64 -11.35 -0.53
CA ILE A 84 6.62 -11.83 -1.91
C ILE A 84 6.38 -10.63 -2.84
N LEU A 85 7.02 -10.65 -4.01
CA LEU A 85 6.76 -9.69 -5.06
C LEU A 85 5.49 -10.11 -5.83
N PRO A 86 4.37 -9.39 -5.69
CA PRO A 86 3.15 -9.74 -6.40
C PRO A 86 3.31 -9.54 -7.92
N PRO A 87 2.64 -10.36 -8.77
CA PRO A 87 2.62 -10.14 -10.20
C PRO A 87 2.03 -8.77 -10.56
N SER A 88 2.68 -8.00 -11.43
CA SER A 88 2.25 -6.63 -11.76
C SER A 88 0.87 -6.56 -12.45
N ALA A 89 0.47 -7.64 -13.12
CA ALA A 89 -0.83 -7.77 -13.77
C ALA A 89 -1.95 -8.25 -12.82
N SER A 90 -1.62 -8.62 -11.57
CA SER A 90 -2.64 -9.01 -10.60
C SER A 90 -3.47 -7.79 -10.17
N LEU A 91 -4.77 -8.00 -10.04
CA LEU A 91 -5.70 -7.03 -9.50
C LEU A 91 -5.49 -6.86 -7.99
N MET A 92 -5.72 -5.65 -7.47
CA MET A 92 -5.69 -5.38 -6.03
C MET A 92 -6.69 -6.28 -5.27
N SER A 93 -7.85 -6.56 -5.86
CA SER A 93 -8.86 -7.47 -5.30
C SER A 93 -8.41 -8.92 -5.16
N LYS A 94 -7.47 -9.39 -5.98
CA LYS A 94 -6.94 -10.76 -5.90
C LYS A 94 -5.90 -10.92 -4.79
N ILE A 95 -5.29 -9.81 -4.36
CA ILE A 95 -4.22 -9.78 -3.36
C ILE A 95 -4.75 -9.47 -1.96
N TYR A 96 -5.85 -8.72 -1.87
CA TYR A 96 -6.51 -8.36 -0.62
C TYR A 96 -7.26 -9.54 0.01
#